data_AF-A0AAX3N1I4-F1
#
_entry.id   AF-A0AAX3N1I4-F1
#
_cell.length_a   1.000
_cell.length_b   1.000
_cell.length_c   1.000
_cell.angle_alpha   90.00
_cell.angle_beta   90.00
_cell.angle_gamma   90.00
#
_symmetry.space_group_name_H-M   'P 1'
#
loop_
_entity.id
_entity.type
_entity.pdbx_description
1 polymer ?
#
loop_
_entity_poly.entity_id
_entity_poly.type
_entity_poly.pdbx_seq_one_letter_code
_entity_poly.pdbx_strand_id
1 'polypeptide(L)'
;MINSSRKALLFRTITILLIVMILFSMINLGTGLGSSLSAAAVSHSPNEKNTSLPETKRFHLYATDGTLKLPDETSVYVWGYSEQQAKGSAGYPAPTLTVNEGDLVEVTLTNLGTSQKGIKQVGHTIHFHGLDTD
;
A
#
# COMPACT_ATOMS: atom_id res chain seq x y z
N MET A 1 -2.67 48.63 -5.85
CA MET A 1 -2.07 49.19 -4.61
C MET A 1 -2.91 48.72 -3.42
N ILE A 2 -2.48 47.70 -2.67
CA ILE A 2 -3.23 47.18 -1.51
C ILE A 2 -3.06 48.14 -0.33
N ASN A 3 -4.16 48.69 0.20
CA ASN A 3 -4.12 49.68 1.27
C ASN A 3 -3.64 49.07 2.60
N SER A 4 -3.09 49.92 3.48
CA SER A 4 -2.43 49.51 4.73
C SER A 4 -3.33 48.65 5.64
N SER A 5 -4.63 48.95 5.67
CA SER A 5 -5.62 48.21 6.47
C SER A 5 -5.84 46.77 5.99
N ARG A 6 -5.81 46.53 4.67
CA ARG A 6 -5.89 45.16 4.10
C ARG A 6 -4.61 44.37 4.34
N LYS A 7 -3.45 45.03 4.37
CA LYS A 7 -2.18 44.38 4.75
C LYS A 7 -2.21 43.94 6.21
N ALA A 8 -2.64 44.82 7.13
CA ALA A 8 -2.75 44.49 8.54
C ALA A 8 -3.76 43.35 8.80
N LEU A 9 -4.87 43.31 8.06
CA LEU A 9 -5.85 42.24 8.15
C LEU A 9 -5.28 40.90 7.61
N LEU A 10 -4.57 40.93 6.49
CA LEU A 10 -3.89 39.76 5.92
C LEU A 10 -2.78 39.22 6.84
N PHE A 11 -2.00 40.09 7.47
CA PHE A 11 -1.00 39.66 8.45
C PHE A 11 -1.66 39.03 9.67
N ARG A 12 -2.77 39.59 10.17
CA ARG A 12 -3.53 39.02 11.29
C ARG A 12 -4.10 37.64 10.97
N THR A 13 -4.67 37.46 9.78
CA THR A 13 -5.24 36.15 9.38
C THR A 13 -4.16 35.10 9.18
N ILE A 14 -3.02 35.46 8.57
CA ILE A 14 -1.88 34.55 8.40
C ILE A 14 -1.30 34.14 9.76
N THR A 15 -1.12 35.08 10.68
CA THR A 15 -0.60 34.78 12.03
C THR A 15 -1.53 33.86 12.82
N ILE A 16 -2.86 34.04 12.72
CA ILE A 16 -3.84 33.16 13.37
C ILE A 16 -3.78 31.74 12.77
N LEU A 17 -3.73 31.61 11.45
CA LEU A 17 -3.61 30.31 10.77
C LEU A 17 -2.32 29.56 11.17
N LEU A 18 -1.22 30.28 11.31
CA LEU A 18 0.07 29.72 11.73
C LEU A 18 0.03 29.23 13.18
N ILE A 19 -0.59 29.97 14.10
CA ILE A 19 -0.77 29.55 15.50
C ILE A 19 -1.66 28.30 15.58
N VAL A 20 -2.74 28.24 14.79
CA VAL A 20 -3.65 27.07 14.77
C VAL A 20 -2.94 25.82 14.23
N MET A 21 -2.10 25.94 13.20
CA MET A 21 -1.29 24.81 12.71
C MET A 21 -0.27 24.33 13.75
N ILE A 22 0.38 25.25 14.46
CA ILE A 22 1.36 24.88 15.52
C ILE A 22 0.64 24.17 16.67
N LEU A 23 -0.56 24.64 17.06
CA LEU A 23 -1.34 24.01 18.12
C LEU A 23 -1.80 22.59 17.75
N PHE A 24 -2.18 22.36 16.49
CA PHE A 24 -2.55 21.03 15.98
C PHE A 24 -1.37 20.05 15.92
N SER A 25 -0.14 20.55 15.68
CA SER A 25 1.07 19.72 15.62
C SER A 25 1.52 19.15 16.98
N MET A 26 1.04 19.70 18.10
CA MET A 26 1.48 19.30 19.45
C MET A 26 0.57 18.23 20.10
N ILE A 27 -0.46 17.76 19.41
CA ILE A 27 -1.43 16.79 19.95
C ILE A 27 -0.96 15.33 19.81
N ASN A 28 0.09 15.06 19.03
CA ASN A 28 0.59 13.69 18.79
C ASN A 28 1.79 13.27 19.68
N LEU A 29 2.05 13.96 20.78
CA LEU A 29 3.19 13.65 21.65
C LEU A 29 2.73 13.11 23.02
N GLY A 30 2.31 11.84 23.06
CA GLY A 30 2.20 11.15 24.35
C GLY A 30 1.30 9.93 24.35
N THR A 31 1.84 8.76 24.00
CA THR A 31 1.56 7.45 24.63
C THR A 31 2.60 6.40 24.21
N GLY A 32 3.87 6.67 24.52
CA GLY A 32 4.94 5.66 24.45
C GLY A 32 5.27 5.12 25.84
N LEU A 33 4.37 4.34 26.45
CA LEU A 33 4.72 3.58 27.65
C LEU A 33 5.65 2.44 27.24
N GLY A 34 6.94 2.58 27.54
CA GLY A 34 7.93 1.53 27.38
C GLY A 34 7.61 0.36 28.32
N SER A 35 7.35 -0.81 27.75
CA SER A 35 7.26 -2.06 28.49
C SER A 35 8.66 -2.48 28.94
N SER A 36 8.81 -2.72 30.24
CA SER A 36 10.02 -3.28 30.85
C SER A 36 10.26 -4.71 30.36
N LEU A 37 11.50 -4.98 29.98
CA LEU A 37 12.03 -6.32 29.68
C LEU A 37 11.94 -7.21 30.92
N SER A 38 11.40 -8.42 30.77
CA SER A 38 11.58 -9.51 31.74
C SER A 38 12.29 -10.66 31.06
N ALA A 39 13.30 -11.18 31.76
CA ALA A 39 14.27 -12.16 31.28
C ALA A 39 13.65 -13.54 31.02
N ALA A 40 14.22 -14.22 30.02
CA ALA A 40 13.79 -15.51 29.51
C ALA A 40 13.82 -16.62 30.57
N ALA A 41 12.71 -17.34 30.69
CA ALA A 41 12.73 -18.75 31.06
C ALA A 41 12.45 -19.56 29.79
N VAL A 42 13.49 -20.17 29.22
CA VAL A 42 13.33 -21.17 28.15
C VAL A 42 12.75 -22.42 28.80
N SER A 43 11.43 -22.54 28.80
CA SER A 43 10.81 -23.86 28.78
C SER A 43 10.75 -24.29 27.32
N HIS A 44 11.33 -25.45 27.02
CA HIS A 44 11.04 -26.13 25.75
C HIS A 44 9.58 -26.57 25.80
N SER A 45 8.68 -25.68 25.36
CA SER A 45 7.29 -26.01 25.06
C SER A 45 7.28 -26.80 23.74
N PRO A 46 6.59 -27.95 23.66
CA PRO A 46 6.54 -28.73 22.44
C PRO A 46 5.84 -27.93 21.36
N ASN A 47 6.61 -27.45 20.38
CA ASN A 47 6.20 -26.87 19.10
C ASN A 47 4.73 -26.40 19.09
N GLU A 48 4.45 -25.24 19.69
CA GLU A 48 3.14 -24.61 19.51
C GLU A 48 2.99 -24.36 18.01
N LYS A 49 2.16 -25.16 17.34
CA LYS A 49 1.61 -24.82 16.03
C LYS A 49 1.14 -23.39 16.19
N ASN A 50 1.80 -22.45 15.51
CA ASN A 50 1.53 -21.04 15.61
C ASN A 50 0.10 -20.82 15.10
N THR A 51 -0.90 -21.04 15.97
CA THR A 51 -2.32 -20.89 15.68
C THR A 51 -2.62 -19.41 15.75
N SER A 52 -2.09 -18.65 14.79
CA SER A 52 -2.71 -17.37 14.46
C SER A 52 -4.18 -17.67 14.19
N LEU A 53 -5.07 -17.00 14.92
CA LEU A 53 -6.50 -17.10 14.66
C LEU A 53 -6.76 -16.73 13.19
N PRO A 54 -7.66 -17.45 12.50
CA PRO A 54 -8.05 -17.12 11.13
C PRO A 54 -8.30 -15.61 10.95
N GLU A 55 -7.57 -14.97 10.05
CA GLU A 55 -7.76 -13.55 9.71
C GLU A 55 -8.30 -13.41 8.29
N THR A 56 -9.06 -12.34 8.02
CA THR A 56 -9.39 -11.97 6.64
C THR A 56 -8.29 -11.11 6.03
N LYS A 57 -7.53 -11.66 5.08
CA LYS A 57 -6.52 -10.94 4.29
C LYS A 57 -7.13 -10.37 3.02
N ARG A 58 -7.02 -9.05 2.82
CA ARG A 58 -7.56 -8.36 1.64
C ARG A 58 -6.46 -7.78 0.79
N PHE A 59 -6.47 -8.10 -0.51
CA PHE A 59 -5.51 -7.60 -1.49
C PHE A 59 -6.24 -6.90 -2.64
N HIS A 60 -5.72 -5.76 -3.07
CA HIS A 60 -6.20 -5.05 -4.26
C HIS A 60 -5.13 -5.13 -5.33
N LEU A 61 -5.45 -5.79 -6.44
CA LEU A 61 -4.56 -5.93 -7.57
C LEU A 61 -5.15 -5.21 -8.77
N TYR A 62 -4.26 -4.55 -9.51
CA TYR A 62 -4.60 -3.83 -10.74
C TYR A 62 -3.93 -4.51 -11.92
N ALA A 63 -4.73 -5.06 -12.85
CA ALA A 63 -4.22 -5.54 -14.13
C ALA A 63 -3.95 -4.33 -15.03
N THR A 64 -2.68 -4.14 -15.38
CA THR A 64 -2.23 -3.05 -16.25
C THR A 64 -0.96 -3.46 -17.01
N ASP A 65 -0.34 -2.51 -17.68
CA ASP A 65 0.91 -2.69 -18.38
C ASP A 65 2.09 -2.06 -17.67
N GLY A 66 3.28 -2.24 -18.24
CA GLY A 66 4.51 -1.64 -17.76
C GLY A 66 5.63 -1.86 -18.79
N THR A 67 6.83 -1.41 -18.41
CA THR A 67 8.05 -1.66 -19.16
C THR A 67 9.05 -2.32 -18.23
N LEU A 68 9.54 -3.49 -18.63
CA LEU A 68 10.60 -4.20 -17.92
C LEU A 68 11.94 -3.94 -18.62
N LYS A 69 12.93 -3.52 -17.84
CA LYS A 69 14.30 -3.35 -18.32
C LYS A 69 15.08 -4.66 -18.16
N LEU A 70 15.66 -5.15 -19.25
CA LEU A 70 16.46 -6.36 -19.29
C LEU A 70 17.93 -6.06 -18.94
N PRO A 71 18.75 -7.08 -18.64
CA PRO A 71 20.16 -6.89 -18.27
C PRO A 71 21.03 -6.23 -19.34
N ASP A 72 20.63 -6.32 -20.61
CA ASP A 72 21.29 -5.65 -21.73
C ASP A 72 20.76 -4.24 -21.99
N GLU A 73 20.01 -3.68 -21.03
CA GLU A 73 19.38 -2.36 -21.05
C GLU A 73 18.21 -2.23 -22.03
N THR A 74 17.88 -3.27 -22.79
CA THR A 74 16.69 -3.27 -23.64
C THR A 74 15.43 -3.25 -22.78
N SER A 75 14.38 -2.64 -23.30
CA SER A 75 13.10 -2.49 -22.60
C SER A 75 12.04 -3.29 -23.32
N VAL A 76 11.35 -4.15 -22.59
CA VAL A 76 10.23 -4.95 -23.11
C VAL A 76 8.92 -4.48 -22.52
N TYR A 77 7.90 -4.37 -23.37
CA TYR A 77 6.55 -4.11 -22.95
C TYR A 77 5.96 -5.34 -22.26
N VAL A 78 5.34 -5.15 -21.10
CA VAL A 78 4.77 -6.24 -20.31
C VAL A 78 3.34 -5.93 -19.87
N TRP A 79 2.54 -6.98 -19.73
CA TRP A 79 1.32 -6.97 -18.92
C TRP A 79 1.60 -7.64 -17.60
N GLY A 80 0.98 -7.13 -16.53
CA GLY A 80 1.13 -7.70 -15.20
C GLY A 80 0.19 -7.08 -14.19
N TYR A 81 0.47 -7.35 -12.92
CA TYR A 81 -0.30 -6.83 -11.80
C TYR A 81 0.51 -5.82 -10.99
N SER A 82 -0.21 -4.93 -10.31
CA SER A 82 0.34 -3.91 -9.43
C SER A 82 -0.55 -3.75 -8.20
N GLU A 83 0.01 -3.32 -7.08
CA GLU A 83 -0.75 -2.83 -5.92
C GLU A 83 -1.10 -1.34 -6.04
N GLN A 84 -0.56 -0.67 -7.06
CA GLN A 84 -0.78 0.74 -7.32
C GLN A 84 -1.92 0.92 -8.32
N GLN A 85 -2.90 1.76 -7.98
CA GLN A 85 -3.99 2.13 -8.89
C GLN A 85 -3.52 3.12 -9.98
N ALA A 86 -2.56 2.70 -10.80
CA ALA A 86 -1.97 3.51 -11.85
C ALA A 86 -1.69 2.65 -13.09
N LYS A 87 -2.05 3.16 -14.27
CA LYS A 87 -1.67 2.50 -15.53
C LYS A 87 -0.16 2.55 -15.72
N GLY A 88 0.42 1.52 -16.34
CA GLY A 88 1.88 1.48 -16.55
C GLY A 88 2.69 1.04 -15.32
N SER A 89 2.02 0.69 -14.21
CA SER A 89 2.67 0.33 -12.94
C SER A 89 2.90 -1.17 -12.76
N ALA A 90 2.61 -2.00 -13.76
CA ALA A 90 2.77 -3.45 -13.63
C ALA A 90 4.24 -3.82 -13.32
N GLY A 91 4.42 -4.68 -12.31
CA GLY A 91 5.70 -5.27 -11.97
C GLY A 91 5.87 -6.68 -12.53
N TYR A 92 7.13 -7.12 -12.65
CA TYR A 92 7.47 -8.51 -12.92
C TYR A 92 8.62 -8.96 -11.98
N PRO A 93 8.45 -10.04 -11.19
CA PRO A 93 7.19 -10.76 -10.98
C PRO A 93 6.12 -9.85 -10.35
N ALA A 94 4.87 -10.33 -10.38
CA ALA A 94 3.76 -9.64 -9.71
C ALA A 94 4.00 -9.52 -8.19
N PRO A 95 3.28 -8.62 -7.49
CA PRO A 95 3.34 -8.51 -6.02
C PRO A 95 3.12 -9.86 -5.33
N THR A 96 3.92 -10.14 -4.30
CA THR A 96 3.79 -11.37 -3.51
C THR A 96 2.66 -11.23 -2.50
N LEU A 97 1.69 -12.14 -2.53
CA LEU A 97 0.63 -12.21 -1.52
C LEU A 97 1.04 -13.23 -0.44
N THR A 98 1.17 -12.77 0.81
CA THR A 98 1.57 -13.63 1.94
C THR A 98 0.38 -13.86 2.86
N VAL A 99 0.08 -15.13 3.14
CA VAL A 99 -1.05 -15.58 3.96
C VAL A 99 -0.63 -16.76 4.84
N ASN A 100 -1.42 -17.05 5.87
CA ASN A 100 -1.26 -18.25 6.70
C ASN A 100 -2.35 -19.30 6.38
N GLU A 101 -2.09 -20.56 6.75
CA GLU A 101 -3.10 -21.61 6.71
C GLU A 101 -4.31 -21.20 7.57
N GLY A 102 -5.51 -21.28 6.99
CA GLY A 102 -6.77 -20.93 7.66
C GLY A 102 -7.21 -19.47 7.48
N ASP A 103 -6.41 -18.60 6.87
CA ASP A 103 -6.84 -17.24 6.53
C ASP A 103 -7.99 -17.25 5.51
N LEU A 104 -8.95 -16.33 5.66
CA LEU A 104 -9.89 -15.99 4.60
C LEU A 104 -9.22 -14.99 3.66
N VAL A 105 -8.99 -15.36 2.41
CA VAL A 105 -8.30 -14.50 1.44
C VAL A 105 -9.30 -13.87 0.48
N GLU A 106 -9.36 -12.54 0.45
CA GLU A 106 -10.13 -11.78 -0.50
C GLU A 106 -9.19 -11.02 -1.45
N VAL A 107 -9.34 -11.25 -2.75
CA VAL A 107 -8.58 -10.54 -3.79
C VAL A 107 -9.54 -9.79 -4.69
N THR A 108 -9.44 -8.46 -4.69
CA THR A 108 -10.13 -7.59 -5.63
C THR A 108 -9.23 -7.33 -6.82
N LEU A 109 -9.60 -7.83 -8.00
CA LEU A 109 -8.91 -7.55 -9.25
C LEU A 109 -9.62 -6.45 -10.04
N THR A 110 -8.92 -5.36 -10.33
CA THR A 110 -9.41 -4.28 -11.20
C THR A 110 -8.61 -4.25 -12.50
N ASN A 111 -9.28 -4.32 -13.65
CA ASN A 111 -8.61 -4.15 -14.94
C ASN A 111 -8.52 -2.66 -15.31
N LEU A 112 -7.34 -2.06 -15.16
CA LEU A 112 -7.09 -0.68 -15.57
C LEU A 112 -6.83 -0.58 -17.08
N GLY A 113 -6.37 -1.66 -17.70
CA GLY A 113 -5.91 -1.68 -19.09
C GLY A 113 -4.54 -1.01 -19.26
N THR A 114 -4.22 -0.65 -20.51
CA THR A 114 -2.91 -0.13 -20.91
C THR A 114 -2.77 1.39 -20.76
N SER A 115 -1.57 1.84 -20.41
CA SER A 115 -1.09 3.23 -20.51
C SER A 115 -0.62 3.62 -21.92
N GLN A 116 -0.23 2.64 -22.74
CA GLN A 116 0.33 2.84 -24.08
C GLN A 116 -0.75 3.07 -25.14
N LYS A 117 -0.51 4.04 -26.02
CA LYS A 117 -1.38 4.27 -27.17
C LYS A 117 -1.18 3.19 -28.23
N GLY A 118 -2.28 2.79 -28.88
CA GLY A 118 -2.25 1.80 -29.97
C GLY A 118 -2.22 0.34 -29.50
N ILE A 119 -2.06 0.08 -28.20
CA ILE A 119 -2.23 -1.27 -27.64
C ILE A 119 -3.72 -1.52 -27.37
N LYS A 120 -4.20 -2.68 -27.82
CA LYS A 120 -5.58 -3.10 -27.60
C LYS A 120 -5.82 -3.35 -26.10
N GLN A 121 -6.85 -2.74 -25.54
CA GLN A 121 -7.33 -3.09 -24.22
C GLN A 121 -8.00 -4.46 -24.27
N VAL A 122 -7.57 -5.36 -23.38
CA VAL A 122 -8.10 -6.72 -23.27
C VAL A 122 -8.53 -7.01 -21.84
N GLY A 123 -9.44 -7.97 -21.67
CA GLY A 123 -9.81 -8.48 -20.36
C GLY A 123 -8.65 -9.27 -19.74
N HIS A 124 -8.48 -9.15 -18.43
CA HIS A 124 -7.53 -9.94 -17.66
C HIS A 124 -8.25 -10.64 -16.50
N THR A 125 -7.93 -11.90 -16.29
CA THR A 125 -8.31 -12.70 -15.12
C THR A 125 -7.06 -13.00 -14.31
N ILE A 126 -7.21 -13.68 -13.17
CA ILE A 126 -6.10 -14.20 -12.36
C ILE A 126 -6.39 -15.66 -12.02
N HIS A 127 -5.34 -16.47 -11.94
CA HIS A 127 -5.42 -17.87 -11.53
C HIS A 127 -4.44 -18.08 -10.37
N PHE A 128 -4.93 -18.61 -9.26
CA PHE A 128 -4.14 -18.92 -8.08
C PHE A 128 -3.93 -20.42 -7.97
N HIS A 129 -2.69 -20.86 -7.84
CA HIS A 129 -2.40 -22.24 -7.50
C HIS A 129 -2.77 -22.46 -6.02
N GLY A 130 -3.46 -23.55 -5.70
CA GLY A 130 -3.88 -23.88 -4.32
C GLY A 130 -5.27 -23.36 -3.92
N LEU A 131 -5.97 -22.65 -4.80
CA LEU A 131 -7.43 -22.50 -4.75
C LEU A 131 -8.02 -23.49 -5.76
N ASP A 132 -8.07 -24.76 -5.41
CA ASP A 132 -8.75 -25.75 -6.24
C ASP A 132 -10.26 -25.53 -6.07
N THR A 133 -10.94 -25.32 -7.18
CA THR A 133 -12.40 -25.33 -7.24
C THR A 133 -12.84 -26.76 -7.49
N ASP A 134 -13.11 -27.51 -6.43
CA ASP A 134 -13.79 -28.79 -6.51
C ASP A 134 -15.28 -28.63 -6.88
#